data_AF-A0A2T5JHK4-F1
#
_entry.id   AF-A0A2T5JHK4-F1
#
_cell.length_a   1.000
_cell.length_b   1.000
_cell.length_c   1.000
_cell.angle_alpha   90.00
_cell.angle_beta   90.00
_cell.angle_gamma   90.00
#
_symmetry.space_group_name_H-M   'P 1'
#
loop_
_entity.id
_entity.type
_entity.pdbx_description
1 polymer ?
#
loop_
_entity_poly.entity_id
_entity_poly.type
_entity_poly.pdbx_seq_one_letter_code
_entity_poly.pdbx_strand_id
1 'polypeptide(L)'
;MFESKYVDGETIPPFDDAVSTIISSYKIEGGGNTMCIAIENLEGKIYRVIKSIGLGAYMYATSSLHDIGLKDILAKSIDGKNGYDGWFVVVSSNRGLD
;
A
#
# COMPACT_ATOMS: atom_id res chain seq x y z
N MET A 1 -9.45 -4.21 -10.89
CA MET A 1 -9.38 -2.75 -10.60
C MET A 1 -8.04 -2.30 -10.05
N PHE A 2 -7.15 -3.23 -9.72
CA PHE A 2 -5.78 -2.92 -9.34
C PHE A 2 -4.83 -3.26 -10.47
N GLU A 3 -3.84 -2.40 -10.69
CA GLU A 3 -2.60 -2.76 -11.36
C GLU A 3 -1.49 -2.74 -10.32
N SER A 4 -0.60 -3.72 -10.34
CA SER A 4 0.48 -3.83 -9.37
C SER A 4 1.78 -4.01 -10.11
N LYS A 5 2.80 -3.23 -9.76
CA LYS A 5 4.15 -3.35 -10.32
C LYS A 5 5.19 -3.44 -9.21
N TYR A 6 6.09 -4.41 -9.32
CA TYR A 6 7.29 -4.48 -8.50
C TYR A 6 8.35 -3.51 -9.02
N VAL A 7 9.13 -2.95 -8.11
CA VAL A 7 10.28 -2.09 -8.43
C VAL A 7 11.50 -2.98 -8.62
N ASP A 8 12.16 -2.85 -9.77
CA ASP A 8 13.28 -3.70 -10.14
C ASP A 8 14.47 -3.52 -9.18
N GLY A 9 15.03 -4.63 -8.71
CA GLY A 9 16.19 -4.63 -7.82
C GLY A 9 15.88 -4.47 -6.34
N GLU A 10 14.61 -4.29 -5.97
CA GLU A 10 14.20 -4.15 -4.56
C GLU A 10 13.86 -5.49 -3.91
N THR A 11 14.23 -5.64 -2.64
CA THR A 11 13.94 -6.84 -1.85
C THR A 11 12.44 -6.98 -1.63
N ILE A 12 11.88 -8.12 -2.04
CA ILE A 12 10.48 -8.50 -1.77
C ILE A 12 10.37 -8.94 -0.30
N PRO A 13 9.51 -8.30 0.51
CA PRO A 13 9.39 -8.62 1.92
C PRO A 13 8.51 -9.86 2.17
N PRO A 14 8.62 -10.52 3.34
CA PRO A 14 7.85 -11.72 3.68
C PRO A 14 6.32 -11.53 3.69
N PHE A 15 5.83 -10.30 3.82
CA PHE A 15 4.39 -9.99 3.82
C PHE A 15 3.81 -9.77 2.42
N ASP A 16 4.62 -9.88 1.35
CA ASP A 16 4.15 -9.58 -0.01
C ASP A 16 2.99 -10.47 -0.47
N ASP A 17 2.96 -11.74 -0.04
CA ASP A 17 1.85 -12.64 -0.34
C ASP A 17 0.51 -12.12 0.19
N ALA A 18 0.51 -11.46 1.36
CA ALA A 18 -0.68 -10.83 1.90
C ALA A 18 -1.11 -9.63 1.04
N VAL A 19 -0.16 -8.81 0.57
CA VAL A 19 -0.43 -7.69 -0.36
C VAL A 19 -1.03 -8.21 -1.67
N SER A 20 -0.47 -9.29 -2.24
CA SER A 20 -0.98 -9.96 -3.44
C SER A 20 -2.38 -10.54 -3.23
N THR A 21 -2.66 -11.07 -2.03
CA THR A 21 -3.98 -11.58 -1.66
C THR A 21 -5.02 -10.45 -1.58
N ILE A 22 -4.66 -9.31 -0.98
CA ILE A 22 -5.53 -8.14 -0.87
C ILE A 22 -6.00 -7.69 -2.27
N ILE A 23 -5.05 -7.45 -3.19
CA ILE A 23 -5.39 -6.90 -4.52
C ILE A 23 -6.20 -7.88 -5.39
N SER A 24 -6.03 -9.18 -5.20
CA SER A 24 -6.72 -10.21 -5.99
C SER A 24 -8.12 -10.55 -5.44
N SER A 25 -8.35 -10.28 -4.15
CA SER A 25 -9.60 -10.56 -3.44
C SER A 25 -10.69 -9.52 -3.69
N TYR A 26 -10.33 -8.32 -4.15
CA TYR A 26 -11.31 -7.28 -4.46
C TYR A 26 -12.04 -7.59 -5.78
N LYS A 27 -13.36 -7.80 -5.72
CA LYS A 27 -14.21 -8.19 -6.87
C LYS A 27 -15.19 -7.11 -7.31
N ILE A 28 -15.26 -5.99 -6.61
CA ILE A 28 -16.22 -4.93 -6.93
C ILE A 28 -15.67 -4.13 -8.11
N GLU A 29 -16.44 -4.07 -9.20
CA GLU A 29 -16.17 -3.14 -10.29
C GLU A 29 -16.72 -1.75 -9.96
N GLY A 30 -16.05 -0.72 -10.45
CA GLY A 30 -16.44 0.67 -10.28
C GLY A 30 -15.76 1.56 -11.31
N GLY A 31 -15.76 2.87 -11.07
CA GLY A 31 -15.04 3.83 -11.90
C GLY A 31 -14.50 4.99 -11.07
N GLY A 32 -13.84 5.93 -11.74
CA GLY A 32 -13.28 7.12 -11.13
C GLY A 32 -11.79 7.27 -11.40
N ASN A 33 -11.15 8.14 -10.61
CA ASN A 33 -9.74 8.46 -10.78
C ASN A 33 -8.85 7.30 -10.32
N THR A 34 -7.68 7.19 -10.96
CA THR A 34 -6.62 6.29 -10.53
C THR A 34 -5.87 6.92 -9.37
N MET A 35 -5.69 6.17 -8.27
CA MET A 35 -4.84 6.52 -7.14
C MET A 35 -3.68 5.54 -7.00
N CYS A 36 -2.52 6.05 -6.62
CA CYS A 36 -1.26 5.32 -6.52
C CYS A 36 -0.89 5.09 -5.05
N ILE A 37 -0.64 3.84 -4.70
CA ILE A 37 -0.25 3.39 -3.36
C ILE A 37 1.19 2.85 -3.45
N ALA A 38 2.12 3.46 -2.72
CA ALA A 38 3.48 2.95 -2.55
C ALA A 38 3.57 2.05 -1.31
N ILE A 39 4.37 0.98 -1.39
CA ILE A 39 4.63 0.09 -0.26
C ILE A 39 6.14 -0.10 -0.10
N GLU A 40 6.65 0.18 1.10
CA GLU A 40 8.03 -0.06 1.48
C GLU A 40 8.29 -1.48 1.96
N ASN A 41 9.49 -1.99 1.68
CA ASN A 41 10.02 -3.19 2.30
C ASN A 41 10.63 -2.88 3.69
N LEU A 42 11.25 -3.89 4.31
CA LEU A 42 11.87 -3.77 5.63
C LEU A 42 13.09 -2.85 5.67
N GLU A 43 13.63 -2.46 4.52
CA GLU A 43 14.79 -1.56 4.39
C GLU A 43 14.37 -0.10 4.13
N GLY A 44 13.07 0.19 4.13
CA GLY A 44 12.53 1.52 3.84
C GLY A 44 12.59 1.89 2.36
N LYS A 45 12.63 0.89 1.47
CA LYS A 45 12.61 1.08 0.01
C LYS A 45 11.27 0.70 -0.57
N ILE A 46 10.73 1.53 -1.46
CA ILE A 46 9.48 1.22 -2.16
C ILE A 46 9.74 0.04 -3.09
N TYR A 47 9.22 -1.13 -2.74
CA TYR A 47 9.42 -2.36 -3.51
C TYR A 47 8.25 -2.64 -4.45
N ARG A 48 7.08 -2.05 -4.19
CA ARG A 48 5.85 -2.29 -4.94
C ARG A 48 4.98 -1.04 -4.99
N VAL A 49 4.40 -0.80 -6.16
CA VAL A 49 3.42 0.26 -6.38
C VAL A 49 2.12 -0.36 -6.89
N ILE A 50 1.02 0.01 -6.26
CA ILE A 50 -0.33 -0.43 -6.61
C ILE A 50 -1.10 0.77 -7.13
N LYS A 51 -1.64 0.67 -8.34
CA LYS A 51 -2.65 1.59 -8.86
C LYS A 51 -4.02 1.02 -8.56
N SER A 52 -4.88 1.83 -7.97
CA SER A 52 -6.28 1.51 -7.70
C SER A 52 -7.16 2.44 -8.51
N ILE A 53 -8.23 1.93 -9.12
CA ILE A 53 -9.17 2.77 -9.89
C ILE A 53 -10.41 3.01 -9.01
N GLY A 54 -10.73 4.27 -8.75
CA GLY A 54 -11.91 4.66 -7.95
C GLY A 54 -11.71 4.56 -6.43
N LEU A 55 -12.48 5.37 -5.71
CA LEU A 55 -12.34 5.54 -4.26
C LEU A 55 -12.61 4.26 -3.47
N GLY A 56 -13.56 3.43 -3.91
CA GLY A 56 -13.86 2.16 -3.23
C GLY A 56 -12.68 1.20 -3.21
N ALA A 57 -11.99 1.04 -4.35
CA ALA A 57 -10.81 0.19 -4.44
C ALA A 57 -9.66 0.75 -3.60
N TYR A 58 -9.44 2.06 -3.64
CA TYR A 58 -8.44 2.73 -2.81
C TYR A 58 -8.69 2.49 -1.32
N MET A 59 -9.89 2.79 -0.83
CA MET A 59 -10.25 2.62 0.59
C MET A 59 -10.18 1.17 1.06
N TYR A 60 -10.57 0.22 0.21
CA TYR A 60 -10.40 -1.19 0.50
C TYR A 60 -8.91 -1.55 0.66
N ALA A 61 -8.06 -1.14 -0.28
CA ALA A 61 -6.64 -1.42 -0.22
C ALA A 61 -5.99 -0.79 1.01
N THR A 62 -6.26 0.49 1.30
CA THR A 62 -5.66 1.17 2.44
C THR A 62 -6.07 0.55 3.78
N SER A 63 -7.34 0.20 3.95
CA SER A 63 -7.83 -0.51 5.15
C SER A 63 -7.17 -1.88 5.28
N SER A 64 -7.12 -2.65 4.19
CA SER A 64 -6.57 -4.02 4.22
C SER A 64 -5.06 -4.04 4.48
N LEU A 65 -4.33 -3.06 3.93
CA LEU A 65 -2.89 -2.89 4.19
C LEU A 65 -2.64 -2.53 5.67
N HIS A 66 -3.53 -1.73 6.27
CA HIS A 66 -3.48 -1.47 7.70
C HIS A 66 -3.72 -2.73 8.54
N ASP A 67 -4.67 -3.58 8.15
CA ASP A 67 -5.00 -4.82 8.86
C ASP A 67 -3.85 -5.84 8.87
N ILE A 68 -2.96 -5.80 7.88
CA ILE A 68 -1.73 -6.63 7.86
C ILE A 68 -0.54 -5.94 8.55
N GLY A 69 -0.76 -4.83 9.25
CA GLY A 69 0.23 -4.16 10.09
C GLY A 69 1.08 -3.10 9.38
N LEU A 70 0.72 -2.68 8.17
CA LEU A 70 1.39 -1.58 7.49
C LEU A 70 0.76 -0.24 7.88
N LYS A 71 1.57 0.82 7.94
CA LYS A 71 1.09 2.16 8.29
C LYS A 71 1.22 3.10 7.12
N ASP A 72 0.12 3.77 6.79
CA ASP A 72 0.14 4.88 5.84
C ASP A 72 0.74 6.14 6.49
N ILE A 73 1.90 6.58 5.99
CA ILE A 73 2.54 7.81 6.46
C ILE A 73 1.91 9.07 5.86
N LEU A 74 1.04 8.94 4.86
CA LEU A 74 0.31 10.05 4.23
C LEU A 74 -1.12 10.20 4.76
N ALA A 75 -1.58 9.37 5.70
CA ALA A 75 -2.97 9.38 6.19
C ALA A 75 -3.46 10.73 6.77
N LYS A 76 -2.54 11.61 7.19
CA LYS A 76 -2.85 12.97 7.69
C LYS A 76 -2.57 14.08 6.67
N SER A 77 -2.09 13.71 5.49
CA SER A 77 -1.81 14.62 4.40
C SER A 77 -3.04 14.73 3.50
N ILE A 78 -3.42 15.95 3.16
CA ILE A 78 -4.46 16.19 2.14
C ILE A 78 -3.88 15.94 0.75
N ASP A 79 -2.60 16.29 0.57
CA ASP A 79 -1.89 16.11 -0.69
C ASP A 79 -1.10 14.80 -0.68
N GLY A 80 -1.02 14.15 -1.85
CA GLY A 80 -0.11 13.03 -2.07
C GLY A 80 1.36 13.47 -2.01
N LYS A 81 2.27 12.49 -1.99
CA LYS A 81 3.72 12.73 -2.00
C LYS A 81 4.39 11.92 -3.10
N ASN A 82 5.23 12.56 -3.90
CA ASN A 82 5.97 11.92 -5.00
C ASN A 82 5.08 11.16 -6.02
N GLY A 83 3.84 11.63 -6.23
CA GLY A 83 2.87 10.98 -7.11
C GLY A 83 2.16 9.77 -6.47
N TYR A 84 2.28 9.59 -5.16
CA TYR A 84 1.55 8.59 -4.39
C TYR A 84 0.49 9.26 -3.52
N ASP A 85 -0.71 8.71 -3.56
CA ASP A 85 -1.85 9.11 -2.73
C ASP A 85 -1.82 8.42 -1.37
N GLY A 86 -1.18 7.24 -1.29
CA GLY A 86 -0.90 6.53 -0.03
C GLY A 86 0.51 5.96 -0.01
N TRP A 87 1.15 5.91 1.15
CA TRP A 87 2.51 5.39 1.31
C TRP A 87 2.60 4.54 2.58
N PHE A 88 2.68 3.23 2.38
CA PHE A 88 2.66 2.25 3.45
C PHE A 88 4.06 1.79 3.83
N VAL A 89 4.34 1.84 5.13
CA VAL A 89 5.63 1.44 5.70
C VAL A 89 5.42 0.38 6.78
N VAL A 90 6.44 -0.42 7.04
CA VAL A 90 6.44 -1.35 8.18
C VAL A 90 6.70 -0.55 9.45
N VAL A 91 5.79 -0.65 10.42
CA VAL A 91 6.06 -0.13 11.75
C VAL A 91 6.75 -1.21 12.54
N SER A 92 8.03 -1.02 12.83
CA SER A 92 8.75 -1.81 13.83
C SER A 92 8.01 -1.65 15.17
N SER A 93 7.12 -2.56 15.51
CA SER A 93 6.45 -2.53 16.80
C SER A 93 7.48 -2.86 17.89
N ASN A 94 7.86 -1.82 18.64
CA ASN A 94 8.53 -1.80 19.95
C ASN A 94 9.78 -2.69 20.17
N ARG A 95 10.97 -2.06 20.07
CA ARG A 95 11.88 -2.10 21.23
C ARG A 95 11.22 -1.23 22.31
N GLY A 96 11.05 -1.80 23.51
CA GLY A 96 10.15 -1.29 24.54
C GLY A 96 10.44 0.11 25.10
N LEU A 97 9.53 0.48 26.02
CA LEU A 97 9.46 1.70 26.87
C LEU A 97 8.89 2.90 26.08
N ASP A 98 7.76 3.52 26.44
CA ASP A 98 7.17 3.81 27.76
C ASP A 98 5.64 3.62 27.82
#